data_AF-A0A2T2SHE3-F1
#
_entry.id   AF-A0A2T2SHE3-F1
#
_cell.length_a   1.000
_cell.length_b   1.000
_cell.length_c   1.000
_cell.angle_alpha   90.00
_cell.angle_beta   90.00
_cell.angle_gamma   90.00
#
_symmetry.space_group_name_H-M   'P 1'
#
loop_
_entity.id
_entity.type
_entity.pdbx_description
1 polymer ?
#
loop_
_entity_poly.entity_id
_entity_poly.type
_entity_poly.pdbx_seq_one_letter_code
_entity_poly.pdbx_strand_id
1 'polypeptide(L)'
;MIGSTSFTLSRALSLWSSILPSGKEIFLEDQKARDATLRRLQTPAESTTRLSEAARSSRPGINWSRIAGFGNVVTHDYLGLDHEKVWNVVRNELPELKSAARALLREREEEAADDDKTNE
;
A
#
# COMPACT_ATOMS: atom_id res chain seq x y z
N MET A 1 15.80 -12.94 -11.95
CA MET A 1 14.47 -12.29 -12.12
C MET A 1 13.98 -11.70 -10.79
N ILE A 2 14.60 -10.62 -10.30
CA ILE A 2 14.25 -9.99 -8.99
C ILE A 2 13.55 -8.62 -9.20
N GLY A 3 13.46 -8.12 -10.44
CA GLY A 3 13.04 -6.74 -10.74
C GLY A 3 11.55 -6.41 -10.68
N SER A 4 10.63 -7.38 -10.61
CA SER A 4 9.18 -7.09 -10.72
C SER A 4 8.55 -6.61 -9.41
N THR A 5 8.93 -7.23 -8.28
CA THR A 5 8.30 -6.96 -6.98
C THR A 5 8.79 -5.64 -6.37
N SER A 6 10.09 -5.32 -6.52
CA SER A 6 10.68 -4.07 -6.02
C SER A 6 10.14 -2.84 -6.76
N PHE A 7 10.00 -2.93 -8.09
CA PHE A 7 9.42 -1.86 -8.90
C PHE A 7 7.93 -1.61 -8.57
N THR A 8 7.18 -2.68 -8.30
CA THR A 8 5.75 -2.59 -7.97
C THR A 8 5.54 -1.89 -6.62
N LEU A 9 6.33 -2.24 -5.60
CA LEU A 9 6.26 -1.61 -4.28
C LEU A 9 6.73 -0.15 -4.30
N SER A 10 7.78 0.17 -5.05
CA SER A 10 8.28 1.56 -5.17
C SER A 10 7.30 2.47 -5.93
N ARG A 11 6.65 1.97 -6.99
CA ARG A 11 5.52 2.67 -7.65
C ARG A 11 4.33 2.82 -6.71
N ALA A 12 3.99 1.79 -5.96
CA ALA A 12 2.88 1.82 -5.00
C ALA A 12 3.09 2.93 -3.96
N LEU A 13 4.31 3.07 -3.43
CA LEU A 13 4.71 4.12 -2.47
C LEU A 13 4.66 5.53 -3.06
N SER A 14 5.13 5.71 -4.29
CA SER A 14 5.11 7.01 -4.98
C SER A 14 3.68 7.45 -5.29
N LEU A 15 2.86 6.52 -5.78
CA LEU A 15 1.43 6.76 -6.01
C LEU A 15 0.75 7.15 -4.71
N TRP A 16 1.00 6.39 -3.64
CA TRP A 16 0.48 6.59 -2.28
C TRP A 16 0.60 8.04 -1.77
N SER A 17 1.66 8.78 -2.10
CA SER A 17 1.82 10.18 -1.69
C SER A 17 0.90 11.16 -2.44
N SER A 18 0.42 10.78 -3.64
CA SER A 18 -0.41 11.62 -4.53
C SER A 18 -1.91 11.29 -4.47
N ILE A 19 -2.31 10.22 -3.77
CA ILE A 19 -3.69 9.68 -3.82
C ILE A 19 -4.71 10.50 -3.05
N LEU A 20 -4.28 11.23 -2.02
CA LEU A 20 -5.23 11.80 -1.08
C LEU A 20 -5.83 13.09 -1.66
N PRO A 21 -7.16 13.22 -1.74
CA PRO A 21 -7.78 14.51 -1.97
C PRO A 21 -7.36 15.48 -0.88
N SER A 22 -7.35 16.77 -1.19
CA SER A 22 -6.81 17.83 -0.32
C SER A 22 -7.50 17.95 1.05
N GLY A 23 -8.56 17.16 1.30
CA GLY A 23 -9.28 17.11 2.56
C GLY A 23 -10.38 16.04 2.56
N LYS A 24 -10.94 15.81 3.75
CA LYS A 24 -12.05 14.89 3.98
C LYS A 24 -13.32 15.34 3.26
N GLU A 25 -13.63 16.64 3.27
CA GLU A 25 -14.83 17.17 2.60
C GLU A 25 -14.81 16.83 1.11
N ILE A 26 -13.69 17.08 0.41
CA ILE A 26 -13.55 16.77 -1.01
C ILE A 26 -13.75 15.27 -1.28
N PHE A 27 -13.22 14.40 -0.41
CA PHE A 27 -13.42 12.95 -0.53
C PHE A 27 -14.90 12.54 -0.41
N LEU A 28 -15.65 13.17 0.48
CA LEU A 28 -17.05 12.83 0.74
C LEU A 28 -18.00 13.42 -0.32
N GLU A 29 -17.74 14.65 -0.76
CA GLU A 29 -18.62 15.40 -1.64
C GLU A 29 -18.36 15.12 -3.14
N ASP A 30 -17.11 14.86 -3.53
CA ASP A 30 -16.75 14.59 -4.93
C ASP A 30 -16.60 13.09 -5.20
N GLN A 31 -17.57 12.55 -5.93
CA GLN A 31 -17.55 11.16 -6.39
C GLN A 31 -16.29 10.84 -7.22
N LYS A 32 -15.80 11.75 -8.05
CA LYS A 32 -14.59 11.52 -8.84
C LYS A 32 -13.37 11.43 -7.95
N ALA A 33 -13.27 12.31 -6.94
CA ALA A 33 -12.18 12.27 -5.96
C ALA A 33 -12.20 10.95 -5.18
N ARG A 34 -13.40 10.50 -4.77
CA ARG A 34 -13.59 9.22 -4.10
C ARG A 34 -13.19 8.04 -4.97
N ASP A 35 -13.69 7.96 -6.20
CA ASP A 35 -13.41 6.87 -7.13
C ASP A 35 -11.91 6.81 -7.47
N ALA A 36 -11.28 7.97 -7.67
CA ALA A 36 -9.84 8.07 -7.87
C ALA A 36 -9.05 7.59 -6.64
N THR A 37 -9.49 7.95 -5.43
CA THR A 37 -8.87 7.50 -4.18
C THR A 37 -8.95 5.99 -4.06
N LEU A 38 -10.15 5.42 -4.18
CA LEU A 38 -10.42 3.99 -4.11
C LEU A 38 -9.60 3.21 -5.14
N ARG A 39 -9.62 3.62 -6.41
CA ARG A 39 -8.85 2.97 -7.48
C ARG A 39 -7.36 2.95 -7.19
N ARG A 40 -6.82 4.06 -6.67
CA ARG A 40 -5.38 4.14 -6.38
C ARG A 40 -4.99 3.35 -5.11
N LEU A 41 -5.92 3.02 -4.21
CA LEU A 41 -5.67 2.14 -3.06
C LEU A 41 -5.58 0.65 -3.43
N GLN A 42 -6.10 0.24 -4.59
CA GLN A 42 -6.07 -1.17 -5.04
C GLN A 42 -4.65 -1.66 -5.32
N THR A 43 -3.87 -0.94 -6.14
CA THR A 43 -2.51 -1.36 -6.52
C THR A 43 -1.63 -1.64 -5.31
N PRO A 44 -1.62 -0.78 -4.28
CA PRO A 44 -0.75 -1.01 -3.14
C PRO A 44 -1.29 -2.10 -2.20
N ALA A 45 -2.61 -2.24 -2.04
CA ALA A 45 -3.20 -3.37 -1.33
C ALA A 45 -2.83 -4.71 -2.00
N GLU A 46 -2.95 -4.78 -3.32
CA GLU A 46 -2.52 -5.93 -4.13
C GLU A 46 -1.00 -6.18 -4.02
N SER A 47 -0.19 -5.13 -3.87
CA SER A 47 1.25 -5.31 -3.68
C SER A 47 1.57 -6.00 -2.35
N THR A 48 0.74 -5.80 -1.31
CA THR A 48 0.95 -6.47 -0.02
C THR A 48 0.70 -7.97 -0.05
N THR A 49 -0.14 -8.46 -0.98
CA THR A 49 -0.42 -9.91 -1.12
C THR A 49 0.80 -10.68 -1.62
N ARG A 50 1.74 -9.97 -2.26
CA ARG A 50 2.99 -10.52 -2.81
C ARG A 50 4.13 -10.54 -1.80
N LEU A 51 3.92 -10.03 -0.58
CA LEU A 51 4.92 -10.09 0.48
C LEU A 51 5.13 -11.52 0.96
N SER A 52 6.39 -11.91 1.12
CA SER A 52 6.74 -13.21 1.72
C SER A 52 6.31 -13.27 3.19
N GLU A 53 6.19 -14.49 3.72
CA GLU A 53 5.84 -14.69 5.12
C GLU A 53 6.86 -14.05 6.07
N ALA A 54 8.16 -14.13 5.73
CA ALA A 54 9.22 -13.47 6.49
C ALA A 54 9.06 -11.94 6.53
N ALA A 55 8.71 -11.32 5.40
CA ALA A 55 8.46 -9.88 5.31
C ALA A 55 7.22 -9.44 6.11
N ARG A 56 6.19 -10.29 6.18
CA ARG A 56 5.01 -10.03 7.01
C ARG A 56 5.31 -10.21 8.49
N SER A 57 6.04 -11.27 8.83
CA SER A 57 6.43 -11.62 10.20
C SER A 57 7.41 -10.63 10.83
N SER A 58 8.24 -9.95 10.03
CA SER A 58 9.13 -8.90 10.55
C SER A 58 8.38 -7.67 11.06
N ARG A 59 7.08 -7.51 10.72
CA ARG A 59 6.23 -6.41 11.19
C ARG A 59 4.86 -6.90 11.67
N PRO A 60 4.81 -7.51 12.86
CA PRO A 60 3.56 -8.04 13.43
C PRO A 60 2.56 -6.93 13.82
N GLY A 61 3.02 -5.69 13.97
CA GLY A 61 2.15 -4.54 14.25
C GLY A 61 1.24 -4.14 13.09
N ILE A 62 1.43 -4.72 11.90
CA ILE A 62 0.65 -4.39 10.70
C ILE A 62 -0.27 -5.54 10.36
N ASN A 63 -1.56 -5.24 10.26
CA ASN A 63 -2.53 -6.22 9.85
C ASN A 63 -2.57 -6.36 8.31
N TRP A 64 -1.61 -7.10 7.77
CA TRP A 64 -1.48 -7.37 6.33
C TRP A 64 -2.75 -7.97 5.72
N SER A 65 -3.44 -8.85 6.47
CA SER A 65 -4.67 -9.49 6.02
C SER A 65 -5.82 -8.49 5.86
N ARG A 66 -5.94 -7.53 6.77
CA ARG A 66 -6.93 -6.44 6.69
C ARG A 66 -6.68 -5.56 5.46
N ILE A 67 -5.42 -5.28 5.15
CA ILE A 67 -5.04 -4.44 4.00
C ILE A 67 -5.37 -5.15 2.68
N ALA A 68 -5.02 -6.42 2.55
CA ALA A 68 -5.38 -7.23 1.39
C ALA A 68 -6.90 -7.34 1.24
N GLY A 69 -7.61 -7.59 2.35
CA GLY A 69 -9.07 -7.64 2.38
C GLY A 69 -9.72 -6.32 1.95
N PHE A 70 -9.18 -5.18 2.39
CA PHE A 70 -9.65 -3.87 1.95
C PHE A 70 -9.54 -3.68 0.44
N GLY A 71 -8.43 -4.10 -0.19
CA GLY A 71 -8.28 -4.08 -1.65
C GLY A 71 -9.38 -4.86 -2.38
N ASN A 72 -9.76 -6.03 -1.85
CA ASN A 72 -10.86 -6.83 -2.40
C ASN A 72 -12.22 -6.14 -2.26
N VAL A 73 -12.52 -5.58 -1.08
CA VAL A 73 -13.80 -4.86 -0.85
C VAL A 73 -13.90 -3.65 -1.77
N VAL A 74 -12.81 -2.89 -1.96
CA VAL A 74 -12.77 -1.76 -2.91
C VAL A 74 -12.93 -2.20 -4.36
N THR A 75 -12.65 -3.46 -4.69
CA THR A 75 -12.80 -3.99 -6.05
C THR A 75 -14.21 -4.54 -6.30
N HIS A 76 -14.81 -5.21 -5.32
CA HIS A 76 -16.05 -5.96 -5.50
C HIS A 76 -17.30 -5.31 -4.88
N ASP A 77 -17.16 -4.60 -3.77
CA ASP A 77 -18.27 -4.09 -2.94
C ASP A 77 -18.28 -2.56 -2.78
N TYR A 78 -17.60 -1.83 -3.66
CA TYR A 78 -17.37 -0.39 -3.47
C TYR A 78 -18.64 0.48 -3.43
N LEU A 79 -19.76 -0.01 -3.99
CA LEU A 79 -21.07 0.66 -3.95
C LEU A 79 -21.71 0.65 -2.55
N GLY A 80 -21.35 -0.31 -1.70
CA GLY A 80 -21.86 -0.44 -0.32
C GLY A 80 -20.91 0.11 0.75
N LEU A 81 -19.81 0.76 0.33
CA LEU A 81 -18.78 1.22 1.26
C LEU A 81 -19.24 2.40 2.09
N ASP A 82 -19.02 2.29 3.40
CA ASP A 82 -19.07 3.42 4.32
C ASP A 82 -17.85 4.31 4.09
N HIS A 83 -18.05 5.42 3.37
CA HIS A 83 -16.98 6.33 2.96
C HIS A 83 -16.29 7.00 4.16
N GLU A 84 -16.98 7.19 5.27
CA GLU A 84 -16.38 7.69 6.52
C GLU A 84 -15.35 6.69 7.06
N LYS A 85 -15.68 5.39 7.05
CA LYS A 85 -14.74 4.33 7.43
C LYS A 85 -13.57 4.24 6.46
N VAL A 86 -13.82 4.35 5.16
CA VAL A 86 -12.75 4.38 4.15
C VAL A 86 -11.79 5.53 4.43
N TRP A 87 -12.30 6.74 4.68
CA TRP A 87 -11.47 7.88 5.00
C TRP A 87 -10.62 7.67 6.26
N ASN A 88 -11.18 7.05 7.30
CA ASN A 88 -10.44 6.72 8.52
C ASN A 88 -9.28 5.75 8.25
N VAL A 89 -9.50 4.70 7.44
CA VAL A 89 -8.42 3.77 7.04
C VAL A 89 -7.34 4.54 6.26
N VAL A 90 -7.76 5.37 5.31
CA VAL A 90 -6.87 6.18 4.47
C VAL A 90 -6.02 7.15 5.31
N ARG A 91 -6.59 7.75 6.35
CA ARG A 91 -5.90 8.71 7.23
C ARG A 91 -4.99 8.03 8.24
N ASN A 92 -5.46 6.95 8.87
CA ASN A 92 -4.82 6.41 10.06
C ASN A 92 -3.97 5.17 9.77
N GLU A 93 -4.41 4.28 8.87
CA GLU A 93 -3.71 3.00 8.59
C GLU A 93 -2.74 3.12 7.41
N LEU A 94 -3.08 3.94 6.41
CA LEU A 94 -2.25 4.10 5.21
C LEU A 94 -0.84 4.66 5.50
N PRO A 95 -0.62 5.62 6.42
CA PRO A 95 0.72 6.11 6.74
C PRO A 95 1.64 5.04 7.31
N GLU A 96 1.13 4.20 8.21
CA GLU A 96 1.89 3.10 8.81
C GLU A 96 2.28 2.08 7.75
N LEU A 97 1.35 1.73 6.87
CA LEU A 97 1.60 0.83 5.76
C LEU A 97 2.65 1.37 4.78
N LYS A 98 2.61 2.67 4.46
CA LYS A 98 3.65 3.34 3.66
C LYS A 98 5.02 3.24 4.33
N SER A 99 5.09 3.44 5.64
CA SER A 99 6.34 3.36 6.39
C SER A 99 6.96 1.97 6.28
N ALA A 100 6.14 0.94 6.48
CA ALA A 100 6.56 -0.44 6.40
C ALA A 100 7.01 -0.85 4.99
N ALA A 101 6.23 -0.52 3.96
CA ALA A 101 6.62 -0.83 2.59
C ALA A 101 7.96 -0.17 2.22
N ARG A 102 8.23 1.07 2.69
CA ARG A 102 9.54 1.73 2.51
C ARG A 102 10.67 0.99 3.21
N ALA A 103 10.47 0.58 4.45
CA ALA A 103 11.50 -0.13 5.20
C ALA A 103 11.80 -1.50 4.57
N LEU A 104 10.80 -2.23 4.08
CA LEU A 104 11.01 -3.49 3.34
C LEU A 104 11.79 -3.30 2.05
N LEU A 105 11.55 -2.20 1.33
CA LEU A 105 12.32 -1.90 0.12
C LEU A 105 13.78 -1.61 0.44
N ARG A 106 14.05 -0.82 1.48
CA ARG A 106 15.42 -0.50 1.91
C ARG A 106 16.19 -1.75 2.32
N GLU A 107 15.59 -2.61 3.14
CA GLU A 107 16.18 -3.89 3.55
C GLU A 107 16.57 -4.75 2.33
N ARG A 108 15.73 -4.76 1.28
CA ARG A 108 16.02 -5.48 0.03
C ARG A 108 17.10 -4.83 -0.84
N GLU A 109 17.15 -3.51 -0.89
CA GLU A 109 18.19 -2.77 -1.61
C GLU A 109 19.56 -2.94 -0.92
N GLU A 110 19.58 -2.98 0.42
CA GLU A 110 20.77 -3.24 1.22
C GLU A 110 21.26 -4.69 1.05
N GLU A 111 20.37 -5.69 1.10
CA GLU A 111 20.71 -7.09 0.79
C GLU A 111 21.29 -7.25 -0.63
N ALA A 112 20.67 -6.63 -1.65
CA ALA A 112 21.15 -6.69 -3.02
C ALA A 112 22.49 -5.96 -3.23
N ALA A 113 22.77 -4.92 -2.43
CA ALA A 113 24.03 -4.17 -2.49
C ALA A 113 25.18 -4.84 -1.74
N ASP A 114 24.92 -5.79 -0.84
CA ASP A 114 25.95 -6.61 -0.18
C ASP A 114 26.27 -7.88 -0.95
N ASP A 115 25.30 -8.48 -1.65
CA ASP A 115 25.54 -9.59 -2.59
C ASP A 115 26.49 -9.18 -3.73
N ASP A 116 26.43 -7.93 -4.20
CA ASP A 116 27.31 -7.39 -5.25
C ASP A 116 28.76 -7.18 -4.77
N LYS A 117 28.98 -6.90 -3.48
CA LYS A 117 30.33 -6.72 -2.90
C LYS A 117 31.03 -8.03 -2.51
N THR A 118 30.29 -9.14 -2.42
CA THR A 118 30.83 -10.43 -1.96
C THR A 118 31.36 -11.28 -3.13
N ASN A 119 31.18 -10.83 -4.37
CA ASN A 119 31.60 -11.52 -5.59
C ASN A 119 32.82 -10.87 -6.28
N GLU A 120 33.62 -10.09 -5.54
CA GLU A 120 34.87 -9.48 -6.02
C GLU A 120 36.10 -10.03 -5.25
#